data_AF-A0A2M8Y4C9-F1
#
_entry.id   AF-A0A2M8Y4C9-F1
#
_cell.length_a   1.000
_cell.length_b   1.000
_cell.length_c   1.000
_cell.angle_alpha   90.00
_cell.angle_beta   90.00
_cell.angle_gamma   90.00
#
_symmetry.space_group_name_H-M   'P 1'
#
loop_
_entity.id
_entity.type
_entity.pdbx_description
1 polymer ?
#
loop_
_entity_poly.entity_id
_entity_poly.type
_entity_poly.pdbx_seq_one_letter_code
_entity_poly.pdbx_strand_id
1 'polypeptide(L)'
;MRIQEPQQQNVSQMGALVQRKCTHCEHEEKIQKKPLADNIRPLIQRSPNSEDGGHASDQVESQINNSKGEGSSMDNGTKNFMENRFGIDFSGVRIHTGSQAVQMSRELNA
;
A
#
# COMPACT_ATOMS: atom_id res chain seq x y z
N MET A 1 23.02 -47.13 37.24
CA MET A 1 23.16 -46.95 35.78
C MET A 1 23.53 -45.50 35.54
N ARG A 2 24.80 -45.22 35.23
CA ARG A 2 25.30 -43.91 34.81
C ARG A 2 25.63 -44.05 33.33
N ILE A 3 24.97 -43.25 32.49
CA ILE A 3 25.27 -43.19 31.06
C ILE A 3 26.44 -42.22 30.90
N GLN A 4 27.53 -42.73 30.32
CA GLN A 4 28.73 -41.98 29.99
C GLN A 4 28.54 -41.40 28.58
N GLU A 5 28.69 -40.08 28.44
CA GLU A 5 28.75 -39.38 27.14
C GLU A 5 29.94 -39.84 26.29
N PRO A 6 29.77 -40.06 24.97
CA PRO A 6 30.89 -40.12 24.06
C PRO A 6 31.27 -38.71 23.57
N GLN A 7 32.55 -38.40 23.72
CA GLN A 7 33.23 -37.16 23.34
C GLN A 7 33.14 -36.90 21.83
N GLN A 8 32.64 -35.74 21.43
CA GLN A 8 32.77 -35.23 20.06
C GLN A 8 34.16 -34.62 19.85
N GLN A 9 35.01 -35.29 19.09
CA GLN A 9 36.30 -34.75 18.63
C GLN A 9 36.23 -34.27 17.17
N ASN A 10 36.41 -32.95 17.07
CA ASN A 10 37.30 -32.20 16.18
C ASN A 10 37.10 -32.22 14.63
N VAL A 11 36.47 -31.13 14.19
CA VAL A 11 36.82 -30.20 13.09
C VAL A 11 37.82 -30.67 12.03
N SER A 12 37.40 -30.62 10.76
CA SER A 12 38.05 -29.85 9.67
C SER A 12 37.75 -30.47 8.31
N GLN A 13 36.93 -29.83 7.47
CA GLN A 13 37.28 -29.57 6.07
C GLN A 13 36.25 -28.63 5.42
N MET A 14 36.74 -27.55 4.84
CA MET A 14 36.00 -26.62 3.99
C MET A 14 35.53 -27.32 2.72
N GLY A 15 34.23 -27.27 2.48
CA GLY A 15 33.57 -27.54 1.22
C GLY A 15 32.13 -27.14 1.42
N ALA A 16 31.54 -26.36 0.51
CA ALA A 16 30.13 -26.01 0.57
C ALA A 16 29.30 -27.30 0.56
N LEU A 17 28.95 -27.80 1.75
CA LEU A 17 28.05 -28.93 1.90
C LEU A 17 26.67 -28.40 1.55
N VAL A 18 26.29 -28.54 0.28
CA VAL A 18 24.89 -28.40 -0.14
C VAL A 18 24.11 -29.39 0.69
N GLN A 19 23.48 -28.88 1.75
CA GLN A 19 22.66 -29.65 2.66
C GLN A 19 21.45 -30.12 1.86
N ARG A 20 21.34 -31.44 1.64
CA ARG A 20 20.16 -32.01 0.98
C ARG A 20 18.93 -31.59 1.80
N LYS A 21 17.97 -30.91 1.17
CA LYS A 21 16.72 -30.52 1.83
C LYS A 21 16.10 -31.77 2.47
N CYS A 22 15.68 -31.66 3.74
CA CYS A 22 14.93 -32.70 4.42
C CYS A 22 13.62 -32.99 3.68
N THR A 23 13.19 -34.26 3.68
CA THR A 23 11.91 -34.74 3.11
C THR A 23 10.67 -34.07 3.70
N HIS A 24 10.83 -33.35 4.82
CA HIS A 24 9.77 -32.57 5.45
C HIS A 24 9.46 -31.24 4.72
N CYS A 25 10.40 -30.70 3.93
CA CYS A 25 10.20 -29.46 3.16
C CYS A 25 9.37 -29.66 1.88
N GLU A 26 9.06 -30.89 1.48
CA GLU A 26 8.31 -31.15 0.23
C GLU A 26 6.82 -30.78 0.33
N HIS A 27 6.30 -30.54 1.54
CA HIS A 27 4.91 -30.18 1.76
C HIS A 27 4.63 -28.67 1.73
N GLU A 28 5.66 -27.82 1.82
CA GLU A 28 5.47 -26.35 1.79
C GLU A 28 5.43 -25.78 0.37
N GLU A 29 5.96 -26.49 -0.64
CA GLU A 29 5.97 -26.02 -2.04
C GLU A 29 4.67 -26.33 -2.81
N LYS A 30 3.72 -27.06 -2.22
CA LYS A 30 2.44 -27.42 -2.86
C LYS A 30 1.25 -26.53 -2.49
N ILE A 31 1.49 -25.35 -1.90
CA ILE A 31 0.45 -24.31 -1.90
C ILE A 31 0.44 -23.69 -3.29
N GLN A 32 -0.28 -24.35 -4.20
CA GLN A 32 -0.71 -23.78 -5.46
C GLN A 32 -1.25 -22.38 -5.18
N LYS A 33 -0.51 -21.36 -5.63
CA LYS A 33 -1.03 -20.01 -5.76
C LYS A 33 -2.18 -20.11 -6.75
N LYS A 34 -3.41 -20.29 -6.25
CA LYS A 34 -4.59 -19.97 -7.03
C LYS A 34 -4.38 -18.55 -7.55
N PRO A 35 -4.50 -18.29 -8.86
CA PRO A 35 -4.48 -16.92 -9.35
C PRO A 35 -5.63 -16.19 -8.67
N LEU A 36 -5.30 -15.36 -7.68
CA LEU A 36 -6.27 -14.43 -7.07
C LEU A 36 -6.72 -13.37 -8.09
N ALA A 37 -6.14 -13.37 -9.29
CA ALA A 37 -6.47 -12.48 -10.38
C ALA A 37 -7.84 -12.76 -11.04
N ASP A 38 -8.34 -13.99 -11.02
CA ASP A 38 -9.62 -14.31 -11.69
C ASP A 38 -10.85 -13.89 -10.86
N ASN A 39 -10.68 -13.63 -9.56
CA ASN A 39 -11.77 -13.24 -8.64
C ASN A 39 -11.68 -11.79 -8.16
N ILE A 40 -10.59 -11.07 -8.42
CA ILE A 40 -10.54 -9.62 -8.18
C ILE A 40 -11.11 -8.93 -9.43
N ARG A 41 -12.43 -8.97 -9.57
CA ARG A 41 -13.09 -7.88 -10.29
C ARG A 41 -12.76 -6.61 -9.49
N PRO A 42 -12.24 -5.53 -10.10
CA PRO A 42 -12.18 -4.25 -9.42
C PRO A 42 -13.63 -3.86 -9.11
N LEU A 43 -14.06 -4.10 -7.87
CA LEU A 43 -15.37 -3.71 -7.35
C LEU A 43 -15.35 -2.21 -7.08
N ILE A 44 -15.10 -1.41 -8.12
CA ILE A 44 -15.42 0.01 -8.07
C ILE A 44 -16.91 0.08 -8.39
N GLN A 45 -17.74 -0.18 -7.38
CA GLN A 45 -19.17 -0.03 -7.46
C GLN A 45 -19.50 1.44 -7.26
N ARG A 46 -19.70 2.18 -8.36
CA ARG A 46 -20.48 3.41 -8.29
C ARG A 46 -21.92 3.01 -7.96
N SER A 47 -22.47 3.53 -6.87
CA SER A 47 -23.89 3.33 -6.55
C SER A 47 -24.73 3.83 -7.74
N PRO A 48 -25.61 2.99 -8.33
CA PRO A 48 -26.48 3.42 -9.42
C PRO A 48 -27.63 4.32 -8.93
N ASN A 49 -27.81 4.48 -7.62
CA ASN A 49 -28.91 5.26 -7.03
C ASN A 49 -28.67 6.78 -7.03
N SER A 50 -27.63 7.26 -7.71
CA SER A 50 -27.40 8.68 -7.96
C SER A 50 -27.58 8.90 -9.46
N GLU A 51 -28.83 9.00 -9.90
CA GLU A 51 -29.17 9.33 -11.30
C GLU A 51 -28.65 10.72 -11.67
N ASP A 52 -28.35 11.51 -10.65
CA ASP A 52 -27.63 12.77 -10.68
C ASP A 52 -26.34 12.56 -9.87
N GLY A 53 -25.20 12.42 -10.57
CA GLY A 53 -23.90 12.33 -9.90
C GLY A 53 -23.69 13.65 -9.16
N GLY A 54 -23.72 13.62 -7.83
CA GLY A 54 -23.84 14.83 -6.98
C GLY A 54 -23.18 16.07 -7.58
N HIS A 55 -24.00 16.98 -8.09
CA HIS A 55 -23.51 18.22 -8.67
C HIS A 55 -23.05 19.15 -7.54
N ALA A 56 -21.75 19.46 -7.53
CA ALA A 56 -21.25 20.58 -6.73
C ALA A 56 -21.93 21.87 -7.22
N SER A 57 -22.19 22.81 -6.32
CA SER A 57 -22.74 24.11 -6.72
C SER A 57 -21.73 24.90 -7.57
N ASP A 58 -22.22 25.76 -8.46
CA ASP A 58 -21.39 26.68 -9.26
C ASP A 58 -20.45 27.53 -8.39
N GLN A 59 -20.88 27.80 -7.16
CA GLN A 59 -20.11 28.53 -6.16
C GLN A 59 -18.90 27.73 -5.67
N VAL A 60 -19.08 26.43 -5.40
CA VAL A 60 -17.97 25.54 -5.03
C VAL A 60 -17.00 25.40 -6.19
N GLU A 61 -17.49 25.23 -7.43
CA GLU A 61 -16.64 25.18 -8.61
C GLU A 61 -15.80 26.45 -8.78
N SER A 62 -16.43 27.61 -8.64
CA SER A 62 -15.76 28.91 -8.72
C SER A 62 -14.69 29.07 -7.64
N GLN A 63 -14.97 28.66 -6.40
CA GLN A 63 -14.00 28.69 -5.31
C GLN A 63 -12.81 27.77 -5.56
N ILE A 64 -13.06 26.53 -6.01
CA ILE A 64 -11.99 25.58 -6.37
C ILE A 64 -11.09 26.18 -7.46
N ASN A 65 -11.68 26.77 -8.50
CA ASN A 65 -10.94 27.39 -9.59
C ASN A 65 -10.06 28.57 -9.10
N ASN A 66 -10.58 29.37 -8.17
CA ASN A 66 -9.85 30.50 -7.60
C ASN A 66 -8.73 30.05 -6.63
N SER A 67 -8.91 28.95 -5.90
CA SER A 67 -7.89 28.44 -4.98
C SER A 67 -6.83 27.57 -5.66
N LYS A 68 -6.87 27.39 -6.99
CA LYS A 68 -5.89 26.57 -7.72
C LYS A 68 -4.48 27.11 -7.54
N GLY A 69 -3.57 26.21 -7.17
CA GLY A 69 -2.15 26.54 -6.99
C GLY A 69 -1.81 27.18 -5.65
N GLU A 70 -2.82 27.55 -4.85
CA GLU A 70 -2.62 27.94 -3.46
C GLU A 70 -2.32 26.71 -2.57
N GLY A 71 -2.27 26.92 -1.26
CA GLY A 71 -1.97 25.87 -0.30
C GLY A 71 -0.47 25.57 -0.19
N SER A 72 -0.15 24.56 0.62
CA SER A 72 1.23 24.15 0.87
C SER A 72 1.55 22.88 0.10
N SER A 73 2.77 22.76 -0.42
CA SER A 73 3.24 21.47 -0.95
C SER A 73 3.16 20.40 0.13
N MET A 74 2.88 19.17 -0.29
CA MET A 74 2.94 18.00 0.60
C MET A 74 4.32 17.91 1.26
N ASP A 75 4.35 17.54 2.55
CA ASP A 75 5.62 17.34 3.24
C ASP A 75 6.43 16.21 2.60
N ASN A 76 7.76 16.35 2.59
CA ASN A 76 8.63 15.42 1.87
C ASN A 76 8.55 13.98 2.42
N GLY A 77 8.26 13.80 3.71
CA GLY A 77 8.16 12.47 4.31
C GLY A 77 6.96 11.70 3.78
N THR A 78 5.78 12.31 3.86
CA THR A 78 4.52 11.76 3.32
C THR A 78 4.60 11.58 1.82
N LYS A 79 5.12 12.59 1.10
CA LYS A 79 5.28 12.54 -0.36
C LYS A 79 6.11 11.32 -0.77
N ASN A 80 7.34 11.19 -0.24
CA ASN A 80 8.22 10.07 -0.58
C ASN A 80 7.60 8.72 -0.19
N PHE A 81 6.92 8.65 0.96
CA PHE A 81 6.25 7.43 1.40
C PHE A 81 5.14 7.00 0.42
N MET A 82 4.33 7.94 -0.07
CA MET A 82 3.27 7.68 -1.04
C MET A 82 3.83 7.36 -2.42
N GLU A 83 4.76 8.16 -2.94
CA GLU A 83 5.40 7.97 -4.26
C GLU A 83 6.03 6.57 -4.37
N ASN A 84 6.72 6.09 -3.33
CA ASN A 84 7.32 4.75 -3.32
C ASN A 84 6.31 3.60 -3.41
N ARG A 85 5.06 3.81 -2.97
CA ARG A 85 4.01 2.77 -2.94
C ARG A 85 3.12 2.81 -4.17
N PHE A 86 2.85 4.01 -4.68
CA PHE A 86 1.99 4.21 -5.85
C PHE A 86 2.77 4.25 -7.16
N GLY A 87 4.09 4.55 -7.13
CA GLY A 87 4.91 4.70 -8.34
C GLY A 87 4.52 5.90 -9.19
N ILE A 88 3.92 6.93 -8.59
CA ILE A 88 3.43 8.16 -9.23
C ILE A 88 4.09 9.35 -8.53
N ASP A 89 4.30 10.46 -9.24
CA ASP A 89 4.81 11.72 -8.70
C ASP A 89 3.71 12.52 -7.99
N PHE A 90 3.98 12.94 -6.74
CA PHE A 90 3.08 13.74 -5.91
C PHE A 90 3.58 15.18 -5.74
N SER A 91 4.64 15.60 -6.46
CA SER A 91 5.20 16.96 -6.42
C SER A 91 4.19 18.06 -6.78
N GLY A 92 3.20 17.73 -7.62
CA GLY A 92 2.10 18.61 -8.00
C GLY A 92 0.99 18.75 -6.94
N VAL A 93 1.01 17.98 -5.85
CA VAL A 93 -0.07 17.96 -4.86
C VAL A 93 0.06 19.12 -3.87
N ARG A 94 -1.06 19.84 -3.67
CA ARG A 94 -1.19 20.95 -2.72
C ARG A 94 -2.19 20.60 -1.61
N ILE A 95 -1.82 20.94 -0.38
CA ILE A 95 -2.59 20.70 0.83
C ILE A 95 -3.21 22.02 1.29
N HIS A 96 -4.54 22.04 1.43
CA HIS A 96 -5.29 23.20 1.92
C HIS A 96 -5.89 22.90 3.29
N THR A 97 -5.50 23.66 4.31
CA THR A 97 -5.97 23.49 5.70
C THR A 97 -6.68 24.74 6.26
N GLY A 98 -6.81 25.79 5.45
CA GLY A 98 -7.45 27.05 5.84
C GLY A 98 -8.97 26.97 5.94
N SER A 99 -9.60 28.05 6.41
CA SER A 99 -11.05 28.15 6.61
C SER A 99 -11.87 27.86 5.35
N GLN A 100 -11.40 28.33 4.19
CA GLN A 100 -12.07 28.07 2.90
C GLN A 100 -12.11 26.58 2.55
N ALA A 101 -11.03 25.84 2.80
CA ALA A 101 -10.98 24.40 2.56
C ALA A 101 -11.96 23.65 3.47
N VAL A 102 -12.06 24.06 4.74
CA VAL A 102 -13.02 23.49 5.70
C VAL A 102 -14.46 23.76 5.25
N GLN A 103 -14.75 24.96 4.77
CA GLN A 103 -16.08 25.31 4.26
C GLN A 103 -16.44 24.46 3.03
N MET A 104 -15.56 24.40 2.03
CA MET A 104 -15.80 23.61 0.82
C MET A 104 -15.96 22.11 1.13
N SER A 105 -15.17 21.55 2.05
CA SER A 105 -15.31 20.13 2.46
C SER A 105 -16.71 19.85 3.01
N ARG A 106 -17.28 20.77 3.79
CA ARG A 106 -18.66 20.64 4.30
C ARG A 106 -19.69 20.75 3.20
N GLU A 107 -19.51 21.67 2.25
CA GLU A 107 -20.40 21.84 1.10
C GLU A 107 -20.37 20.61 0.17
N LEU A 108 -19.23 19.93 0.07
CA LEU A 108 -19.04 18.71 -0.73
C LEU A 108 -19.38 17.41 0.01
N ASN A 109 -19.68 17.45 1.31
CA ASN A 109 -19.81 16.27 2.18
C ASN A 109 -18.60 15.32 2.07
N ALA A 110 -17.39 15.90 2.00
CA ALA A 110 -16.11 15.21 1.86
C ALA A 110 -15.48 14.87 3.22
#